data_AF-A0A0F8ZL49-F1
#
_entry.id   AF-A0A0F8ZL49-F1
#
_cell.length_a   1.000
_cell.length_b   1.000
_cell.length_c   1.000
_cell.angle_alpha   90.00
_cell.angle_beta   90.00
_cell.angle_gamma   90.00
#
_symmetry.space_group_name_H-M   'P 1'
#
loop_
_entity.id
_entity.type
_entity.pdbx_description
1 polymer ?
#
loop_
_entity_poly.entity_id
_entity_poly.type
_entity_poly.pdbx_seq_one_letter_code
_entity_poly.pdbx_strand_id
1 'polypeptide(L)' 'NWEGMFSLALDPEKARAYRASSPPTDAQVCTMCGKFCSVKHMSAAKDIDFWQ' A
#
# COMPACT_ATOMS: atom_id res chain seq x y z
N ASN A 1 4.24 -2.44 -3.37
CA ASN A 1 4.17 -3.22 -4.62
C ASN A 1 2.75 -3.75 -4.79
N TRP A 2 1.87 -3.00 -5.46
CA TRP A 2 0.46 -3.39 -5.61
C TRP A 2 0.27 -4.56 -6.56
N GLU A 3 1.00 -4.58 -7.68
CA GLU A 3 0.92 -5.69 -8.64
C GLU A 3 1.34 -7.02 -8.02
N GLY A 4 2.41 -7.03 -7.22
CA GLY A 4 2.82 -8.22 -6.47
C GLY A 4 1.79 -8.66 -5.43
N MET A 5 1.08 -7.72 -4.79
CA MET A 5 -0.01 -8.08 -3.87
C MET A 5 -1.18 -8.72 -4.61
N PHE A 6 -1.53 -8.21 -5.80
CA PHE A 6 -2.60 -8.78 -6.61
C PHE A 6 -2.24 -10.14 -7.19
N SER A 7 -1.00 -10.35 -7.63
CA SER A 7 -0.57 -11.64 -8.17
C SER A 7 -0.54 -12.76 -7.12
N LEU A 8 -0.40 -12.41 -5.84
CA LEU A 8 -0.42 -13.34 -4.70
C LEU A 8 -1.82 -13.53 -4.08
N ALA A 9 -2.81 -12.74 -4.49
CA ALA A 9 -4.15 -12.84 -3.97
C ALA A 9 -4.85 -14.11 -4.51
N LEU A 10 -5.74 -14.70 -3.69
CA LEU A 10 -6.58 -15.83 -4.12
C LEU A 10 -7.48 -15.47 -5.30
N ASP A 11 -7.98 -14.23 -5.32
CA ASP A 11 -8.80 -13.65 -6.39
C ASP A 11 -8.23 -12.27 -6.77
N PRO A 12 -7.32 -12.23 -7.77
CA PRO A 12 -6.68 -11.00 -8.21
C PRO A 12 -7.67 -9.99 -8.82
N GLU A 13 -8.71 -10.46 -9.52
CA GLU A 13 -9.68 -9.59 -10.21
C GLU A 13 -10.52 -8.81 -9.21
N LYS A 14 -11.05 -9.51 -8.19
CA LYS A 14 -11.83 -8.88 -7.12
C LYS A 14 -11.00 -7.88 -6.32
N ALA A 15 -9.73 -8.21 -6.03
CA ALA A 15 -8.84 -7.31 -5.31
C ALA A 15 -8.58 -6.01 -6.10
N ARG A 16 -8.39 -6.10 -7.42
CA ARG A 16 -8.26 -4.92 -8.31
C ARG A 16 -9.55 -4.11 -8.34
N ALA A 17 -10.70 -4.77 -8.51
CA ALA A 17 -12.00 -4.11 -8.53
C ALA A 17 -12.27 -3.31 -7.25
N TYR A 18 -11.95 -3.86 -6.07
CA TYR A 18 -12.14 -3.17 -4.79
C TYR A 18 -11.20 -1.97 -4.62
N ARG A 19 -9.96 -2.06 -5.12
CA ARG A 19 -9.06 -0.91 -5.13
C ARG A 19 -9.58 0.18 -6.08
N ALA A 20 -10.11 -0.21 -7.23
CA ALA A 20 -10.65 0.72 -8.23
C ALA A 20 -11.96 1.39 -7.76
N SER A 21 -12.81 0.70 -6.99
CA SER A 21 -14.05 1.26 -6.46
C SER A 21 -13.83 2.33 -5.40
N SER A 22 -12.62 2.44 -4.85
CA SER A 22 -12.26 3.45 -3.85
C SER A 22 -10.81 3.88 -4.08
N PRO A 23 -10.57 4.75 -5.08
CA PRO A 23 -9.21 5.19 -5.40
C PRO A 23 -8.72 6.17 -4.32
N PRO A 24 -7.52 5.94 -3.74
CA PRO A 24 -6.90 6.88 -2.81
C PRO A 24 -6.32 8.09 -3.56
N THR A 25 -6.21 9.22 -2.88
CA THR A 25 -5.51 10.41 -3.41
C THR A 25 -4.02 10.15 -3.67
N ASP A 26 -3.40 9.27 -2.87
CA ASP A 26 -2.02 8.80 -3.06
C ASP A 26 -2.02 7.33 -3.48
N ALA A 27 -1.52 7.05 -4.68
CA ALA A 27 -1.47 5.71 -5.26
C ALA A 27 -0.60 4.72 -4.47
N GLN A 28 0.28 5.19 -3.57
CA GLN A 28 1.09 4.31 -2.72
C GLN A 28 0.32 3.75 -1.52
N VAL A 29 -0.82 4.33 -1.15
CA VAL A 29 -1.59 3.92 0.05
C VAL A 29 -2.92 3.27 -0.33
N CYS A 30 -3.67 2.83 0.68
CA CYS A 30 -5.09 2.49 0.56
C CYS A 30 -5.96 3.65 1.08
N THR A 31 -7.27 3.57 0.86
CA THR A 31 -8.23 4.60 1.29
C THR A 31 -8.49 4.66 2.79
N MET A 32 -8.00 3.68 3.55
CA MET A 32 -8.27 3.58 4.98
C MET A 32 -7.55 4.67 5.82
N CYS A 33 -6.23 4.82 5.65
CA CYS A 33 -5.41 5.69 6.52
C CYS A 33 -4.86 6.95 5.83
N GLY A 34 -4.83 6.99 4.49
CA GLY A 34 -4.33 8.13 3.72
C GLY A 34 -2.93 8.59 4.14
N LYS A 35 -2.81 9.88 4.50
CA LYS A 35 -1.55 10.53 4.96
C LYS A 35 -0.90 9.82 6.16
N PHE A 36 -1.68 9.14 6.99
CA PHE A 36 -1.21 8.47 8.20
C PHE A 36 -1.01 6.96 7.99
N CYS A 37 -0.78 6.50 6.75
CA CYS A 37 -0.52 5.10 6.45
C CYS A 37 0.71 4.56 7.20
N SER A 38 0.48 3.59 8.09
CA SER A 38 1.53 2.96 8.91
C SER A 38 2.61 2.31 8.06
N VAL A 39 2.23 1.56 7.02
CA VAL A 39 3.18 0.88 6.12
C VAL A 39 4.11 1.87 5.42
N LYS A 40 3.57 3.01 4.98
CA LYS A 40 4.37 4.07 4.34
C LYS A 40 5.38 4.67 5.32
N HIS A 41 4.94 5.03 6.52
CA HIS A 41 5.82 5.59 7.56
C HIS A 41 6.88 4.61 8.04
N MET A 42 6.52 3.34 8.24
CA MET A 42 7.48 2.28 8.58
C MET A 42 8.51 2.07 7.48
N SER A 43 8.12 2.16 6.21
CA SER A 43 9.06 2.00 5.10
C SER A 43 10.06 3.16 5.06
N ALA A 44 9.60 4.39 5.26
CA ALA A 44 10.48 5.56 5.37
C ALA A 44 11.39 5.51 6.61
N ALA A 45 10.92 4.92 7.71
CA ALA A 45 11.72 4.77 8.92
C ALA A 45 12.85 3.73 8.79
N LYS A 46 12.74 2.76 7.87
CA LYS A 46 13.80 1.77 7.62
C LYS A 46 15.03 2.35 6.93
N ASP A 47 14.87 3.50 6.28
CA ASP A 47 15.96 4.22 5.62
C ASP A 47 16.75 5.10 6.59
N ILE A 48 16.34 5.12 7.87
CA ILE A 48 17.09 5.77 8.94
C ILE A 48 18.11 4.75 9.44
N ASP A 49 19.36 4.90 9.01
CA ASP A 49 20.48 4.05 9.44
C ASP A 49 20.79 4.36 10.92
N PHE A 50 20.08 3.69 11.82
CA PHE A 50 20.15 3.91 13.28
C PHE A 50 21.48 3.42 13.89
N TRP A 51 22.35 2.81 13.09
CA TRP A 51 23.67 2.29 13.49
C TRP A 51 24.85 3.03 12.83
N GLN A 52 24.63 4.22 12.23
CA GLN A 52 25.68 5.19 11.94
C GLN A 52 25.75 6.29 13.02
#